data_AF-A0A9D6EUN9-F1
#
_entry.id   AF-A0A9D6EUN9-F1
#
_cell.length_a   1.000
_cell.length_b   1.000
_cell.length_c   1.000
_cell.angle_alpha   90.00
_cell.angle_beta   90.00
_cell.angle_gamma   90.00
#
_symmetry.space_group_name_H-M   'P 1'
#
loop_
_entity.id
_entity.type
_entity.pdbx_description
1 polymer ?
#
loop_
_entity_poly.entity_id
_entity_poly.type
_entity_poly.pdbx_seq_one_letter_code
_entity_poly.pdbx_strand_id
1 'polypeptide(L)'
;MSAIDLLLTDFCNQSCPFCFARKEMESPLKKYMTWEDYLFITDVLKKNEIFTLNLLGGEPTIHPFFPKIIKHALKNFFSIMIYTNGIFPPKVTETLRSLNTSRIKITFNISTPGFISNPKIRDAVLANIEEFAPKTEVTLAITDVFQSQTFAQSIFSHVNDSLLKKVYARLGFASPIAGEANYVTLDDFPNVGENFCAIITDLDRRGPPKGYKANTSLTPCMFNEKERQFLENHEVRLHSDCHLEINDRWFTITSDLSTFKCYPLSMRERGKITKSNDLPAIRDAYTVLQEKYRSEWVLPKCKTCPFYGIGKGKCSGPCLAFRYNALKQMKKIPIANEGDFVKDNPSLFLQLQNQ
;
A
#
# COMPACT_ATOMS: atom_id res chain seq x y z
N MET A 1 16.40 2.58 5.49
CA MET A 1 16.44 1.11 5.56
C MET A 1 15.63 0.51 4.42
N SER A 2 16.31 -0.01 3.40
CA SER A 2 15.75 -0.75 2.26
C SER A 2 14.59 -1.69 2.64
N ALA A 3 13.51 -1.63 1.87
CA ALA A 3 12.31 -2.42 2.04
C ALA A 3 11.81 -2.98 0.71
N ILE A 4 11.28 -4.21 0.74
CA ILE A 4 10.63 -4.87 -0.40
C ILE A 4 9.26 -5.37 0.02
N ASP A 5 8.29 -5.29 -0.88
CA ASP A 5 7.03 -6.00 -0.71
C ASP A 5 7.09 -7.34 -1.39
N LEU A 6 6.65 -8.35 -0.66
CA LEU A 6 6.56 -9.72 -1.13
C LEU A 6 5.12 -10.19 -1.03
N LEU A 7 4.48 -10.43 -2.17
CA LEU A 7 3.17 -11.07 -2.22
C LEU A 7 3.37 -12.56 -2.06
N LEU A 8 2.96 -13.10 -0.92
CA LEU A 8 3.03 -14.53 -0.69
C LEU A 8 1.98 -15.28 -1.49
N THR A 9 0.87 -14.63 -1.86
CA THR A 9 -0.23 -15.28 -2.58
C THR A 9 -1.17 -14.30 -3.25
N ASP A 10 -1.85 -14.77 -4.30
CA ASP A 10 -2.93 -14.04 -4.99
C ASP A 10 -4.33 -14.43 -4.47
N PHE A 11 -4.40 -15.32 -3.48
CA PHE A 11 -5.64 -15.66 -2.80
C PHE A 11 -5.95 -14.64 -1.71
N CYS A 12 -7.22 -14.25 -1.61
CA CYS A 12 -7.77 -13.46 -0.51
C CYS A 12 -9.10 -14.06 -0.09
N ASN A 13 -9.37 -14.05 1.20
CA ASN A 13 -10.65 -14.45 1.80
C ASN A 13 -11.63 -13.26 1.98
N GLN A 14 -11.35 -12.12 1.33
CA GLN A 14 -12.16 -10.90 1.36
C GLN A 14 -12.25 -10.27 -0.04
N SER A 15 -13.28 -9.46 -0.28
CA SER A 15 -13.55 -8.77 -1.56
C SER A 15 -13.81 -7.27 -1.31
N CYS A 16 -12.78 -6.56 -0.86
CA CYS A 16 -12.92 -5.16 -0.45
C CYS A 16 -13.30 -4.23 -1.63
N PRO A 17 -14.18 -3.24 -1.41
CA PRO A 17 -14.64 -2.34 -2.48
C PRO A 17 -13.50 -1.48 -3.07
N PHE A 18 -12.57 -1.03 -2.23
CA PHE A 18 -11.41 -0.23 -2.62
C PHE A 18 -10.10 -1.04 -2.57
N CYS A 19 -10.13 -2.28 -3.07
CA CYS A 19 -8.94 -3.14 -3.10
C CYS A 19 -7.91 -2.61 -4.11
N PHE A 20 -6.82 -2.02 -3.61
CA PHE A 20 -5.70 -1.54 -4.44
C PHE A 20 -4.99 -2.69 -5.19
N ALA A 21 -5.13 -3.93 -4.72
CA ALA A 21 -4.53 -5.13 -5.32
C ALA A 21 -5.47 -5.89 -6.25
N ARG A 22 -6.66 -5.33 -6.56
CA ARG A 22 -7.76 -6.05 -7.24
C ARG A 22 -7.30 -6.83 -8.48
N LYS A 23 -6.50 -6.23 -9.36
CA LYS A 23 -6.05 -6.89 -10.59
C LYS A 23 -5.16 -8.11 -10.35
N GLU A 24 -4.32 -8.09 -9.32
CA GLU A 24 -3.55 -9.28 -8.92
C GLU A 24 -4.49 -10.38 -8.41
N MET A 25 -5.53 -9.98 -7.67
CA MET A 25 -6.53 -10.89 -7.09
C MET A 25 -7.56 -11.41 -8.09
N GLU A 26 -7.67 -10.83 -9.28
CA GLU A 26 -8.55 -11.28 -10.35
C GLU A 26 -7.86 -12.23 -11.33
N SER A 27 -6.55 -12.44 -11.17
CA SER A 27 -5.79 -13.38 -12.00
C SER A 27 -6.44 -14.76 -12.00
N PRO A 28 -6.69 -15.38 -13.16
CA PRO A 28 -7.20 -16.75 -13.22
C PRO A 28 -6.16 -17.78 -12.77
N LEU A 29 -4.87 -17.40 -12.73
CA LEU A 29 -3.74 -18.25 -12.36
C LEU A 29 -3.26 -17.96 -10.93
N LYS A 30 -4.20 -17.85 -9.98
CA LYS A 30 -3.85 -17.61 -8.57
C LYS A 30 -2.96 -18.70 -8.03
N LYS A 31 -1.96 -18.31 -7.27
CA LYS A 31 -1.03 -19.26 -6.66
C LYS A 31 -0.59 -18.82 -5.27
N TYR A 32 0.00 -19.77 -4.57
CA TYR A 32 0.83 -19.52 -3.41
C TYR A 32 2.29 -19.50 -3.89
N MET A 33 3.09 -18.59 -3.35
CA MET A 33 4.54 -18.62 -3.54
C MET A 33 5.08 -19.97 -3.02
N THR A 34 5.87 -20.65 -3.83
CA THR A 34 6.44 -21.93 -3.39
C THR A 34 7.45 -21.70 -2.26
N TRP A 35 7.72 -22.74 -1.47
CA TRP A 35 8.73 -22.61 -0.41
C TRP A 35 10.12 -22.39 -1.01
N GLU A 36 10.38 -22.99 -2.16
CA GLU A 36 11.61 -22.89 -2.94
C GLU A 36 11.82 -21.46 -3.46
N ASP A 37 10.77 -20.86 -4.06
CA ASP A 37 10.81 -19.48 -4.54
C ASP A 37 10.99 -18.50 -3.37
N TYR A 38 10.32 -18.75 -2.23
CA TYR A 38 10.49 -17.95 -1.02
C TYR A 38 11.93 -17.99 -0.47
N LEU A 39 12.55 -19.17 -0.43
CA LEU A 39 13.95 -19.30 -0.01
C LEU A 39 14.89 -18.59 -0.99
N PHE A 40 14.70 -18.83 -2.29
CA PHE A 40 15.47 -18.18 -3.34
C PHE A 40 15.41 -16.66 -3.24
N ILE A 41 14.20 -16.08 -3.13
CA ILE A 41 14.06 -14.63 -3.04
C ILE A 41 14.63 -14.11 -1.73
N THR A 42 14.45 -14.80 -0.60
CA THR A 42 15.03 -14.37 0.67
C THR A 42 16.57 -14.26 0.60
N ASP A 43 17.23 -15.23 -0.06
CA ASP A 43 18.68 -15.17 -0.27
C ASP A 43 19.10 -14.01 -1.17
N VAL A 44 18.36 -13.75 -2.25
CA VAL A 44 18.58 -12.59 -3.13
C VAL A 44 18.43 -11.28 -2.35
N LEU A 45 17.36 -11.12 -1.58
CA LEU A 45 17.11 -9.93 -0.77
C LEU A 45 18.22 -9.69 0.26
N LYS A 46 18.70 -10.75 0.92
CA LYS A 46 19.76 -10.63 1.92
C LYS A 46 21.11 -10.22 1.32
N LYS A 47 21.45 -10.76 0.15
CA LYS A 47 22.67 -10.37 -0.59
C LYS A 47 22.66 -8.91 -1.03
N ASN A 48 21.47 -8.35 -1.24
CA ASN A 48 21.26 -6.95 -1.64
C ASN A 48 20.95 -6.03 -0.45
N GLU A 49 21.28 -6.46 0.77
CA GLU A 49 21.14 -5.67 1.99
C GLU A 49 19.73 -5.12 2.19
N ILE A 50 18.69 -5.91 1.86
CA ILE A 50 17.31 -5.57 2.17
C ILE A 50 17.04 -5.86 3.64
N PHE A 51 16.76 -4.81 4.43
CA PHE A 51 16.60 -4.93 5.88
C PHE A 51 15.15 -5.14 6.33
N THR A 52 14.19 -4.65 5.55
CA THR A 52 12.76 -4.71 5.88
C THR A 52 12.00 -5.55 4.84
N LEU A 53 11.29 -6.57 5.30
CA LEU A 53 10.42 -7.37 4.45
C LEU A 53 8.95 -7.07 4.75
N ASN A 54 8.23 -6.55 3.77
CA ASN A 54 6.79 -6.38 3.86
C ASN A 54 6.10 -7.62 3.29
N LEU A 55 5.35 -8.34 4.11
CA LEU A 55 4.55 -9.49 3.71
C LEU A 55 3.14 -9.02 3.34
N LEU A 56 2.80 -9.21 2.06
CA LEU A 56 1.51 -8.88 1.46
C LEU A 56 0.98 -10.09 0.67
N GLY A 57 -0.05 -9.86 -0.14
CA GLY A 57 -0.72 -10.83 -0.98
C GLY A 57 -2.13 -10.33 -1.27
N GLY A 58 -3.03 -11.26 -1.53
CA GLY A 58 -4.43 -11.05 -1.19
C GLY A 58 -4.62 -11.05 0.32
N GLU A 59 -4.28 -12.16 0.96
CA GLU A 59 -4.12 -12.27 2.40
C GLU A 59 -2.90 -13.15 2.71
N PRO A 60 -1.77 -12.59 3.22
CA PRO A 60 -0.57 -13.40 3.44
C PRO A 60 -0.79 -14.51 4.47
N THR A 61 -1.68 -14.31 5.45
CA THR A 61 -1.86 -15.28 6.55
C THR A 61 -2.63 -16.54 6.17
N ILE A 62 -3.26 -16.58 4.98
CA ILE A 62 -3.86 -17.83 4.47
C ILE A 62 -2.84 -18.70 3.72
N HIS A 63 -1.60 -18.24 3.56
CA HIS A 63 -0.56 -19.05 2.93
C HIS A 63 -0.24 -20.29 3.79
N PRO A 64 -0.26 -21.52 3.23
CA PRO A 64 -0.05 -22.76 4.01
C PRO A 64 1.26 -22.78 4.81
N PHE A 65 2.31 -22.17 4.25
CA PHE A 65 3.61 -22.03 4.90
C PHE A 65 3.82 -20.74 5.69
N PHE A 66 2.79 -19.91 5.92
CA PHE A 66 2.94 -18.64 6.64
C PHE A 66 3.68 -18.79 8.00
N PRO A 67 3.35 -19.78 8.86
CA PRO A 67 4.10 -20.02 10.09
C PRO A 67 5.60 -20.27 9.90
N LYS A 68 5.98 -20.95 8.81
CA LYS A 68 7.38 -21.25 8.47
C LYS A 68 8.07 -20.01 7.91
N ILE A 69 7.37 -19.28 7.03
CA ILE A 69 7.82 -18.02 6.42
C ILE A 69 8.14 -16.99 7.49
N ILE A 70 7.23 -16.72 8.43
CA ILE A 70 7.47 -15.67 9.44
C ILE A 70 8.66 -15.99 10.35
N LYS A 71 8.83 -17.26 10.74
CA LYS A 71 9.97 -17.73 11.53
C LYS A 71 11.28 -17.63 10.75
N HIS A 72 11.27 -17.93 9.45
CA HIS A 72 12.44 -17.78 8.60
C HIS A 72 12.79 -16.32 8.34
N ALA A 73 11.79 -15.48 8.07
CA ALA A 73 11.97 -14.04 7.87
C ALA A 73 12.60 -13.39 9.11
N LEU A 74 12.16 -13.76 10.32
CA LEU A 74 12.74 -13.27 11.57
C LEU A 74 14.23 -13.60 11.76
N LYS A 75 14.76 -14.59 11.05
CA LYS A 75 16.20 -14.92 11.08
C LYS A 75 17.01 -14.11 10.08
N ASN A 76 16.37 -13.54 9.05
CA ASN A 76 17.05 -12.95 7.90
C ASN A 76 16.83 -11.44 7.74
N PHE A 77 15.77 -10.88 8.34
CA PHE A 77 15.41 -9.47 8.22
C PHE A 77 15.42 -8.76 9.57
N PHE A 78 15.75 -7.48 9.56
CA PHE A 78 15.75 -6.62 10.74
C PHE A 78 14.32 -6.26 11.16
N SER A 79 13.45 -5.98 10.19
CA SER A 79 12.03 -5.69 10.43
C SER A 79 11.14 -6.40 9.43
N ILE A 80 9.95 -6.79 9.90
CA ILE A 80 8.93 -7.45 9.08
C ILE A 80 7.63 -6.68 9.27
N MET A 81 7.01 -6.26 8.19
CA MET A 81 5.66 -5.68 8.21
C MET A 81 4.67 -6.70 7.67
N ILE A 82 3.60 -6.98 8.41
CA ILE A 82 2.51 -7.84 7.94
C ILE A 82 1.32 -6.95 7.61
N TYR A 83 0.84 -7.00 6.37
CA TYR A 83 -0.44 -6.39 5.98
C TYR A 83 -1.51 -7.48 5.90
N THR A 84 -2.56 -7.37 6.70
CA THR A 84 -3.55 -8.44 6.83
C THR A 84 -4.95 -7.90 7.11
N ASN A 85 -5.99 -8.67 6.78
CA ASN A 85 -7.35 -8.45 7.24
C ASN A 85 -7.62 -8.96 8.68
N GLY A 86 -6.67 -9.68 9.28
CA GLY A 86 -6.75 -10.15 10.67
C GLY A 86 -7.52 -11.46 10.88
N ILE A 87 -8.02 -12.09 9.82
CA ILE A 87 -8.77 -13.35 9.87
C ILE A 87 -7.77 -14.51 9.79
N PHE A 88 -7.25 -14.91 10.95
CA PHE A 88 -6.17 -15.89 11.03
C PHE A 88 -6.66 -17.34 11.17
N PRO A 89 -6.08 -18.27 10.40
CA PRO A 89 -6.19 -19.69 10.69
C PRO A 89 -5.60 -20.02 12.09
N PRO A 90 -6.12 -21.02 12.83
CA PRO A 90 -5.69 -21.32 14.19
C PRO A 90 -4.16 -21.47 14.36
N LYS A 91 -3.50 -22.17 13.44
CA LYS A 91 -2.04 -22.36 13.45
C LYS A 91 -1.25 -21.06 13.28
N VAL A 92 -1.79 -20.11 12.53
CA VAL A 92 -1.19 -18.79 12.35
C VAL A 92 -1.38 -17.95 13.61
N THR A 93 -2.57 -17.98 14.21
CA THR A 93 -2.85 -17.35 15.50
C THR A 93 -1.87 -17.82 16.57
N GLU A 94 -1.73 -19.14 16.75
CA GLU A 94 -0.79 -19.74 17.70
C GLU A 94 0.64 -19.30 17.42
N THR A 95 1.07 -19.35 16.15
CA THR A 95 2.42 -18.96 15.76
C THR A 95 2.67 -17.49 16.10
N LEU A 96 1.82 -16.56 15.66
CA LEU A 96 2.01 -15.13 15.89
C LEU A 96 1.96 -14.79 17.39
N ARG A 97 1.07 -15.40 18.18
CA ARG A 97 0.98 -15.16 19.63
C ARG A 97 2.21 -15.64 20.39
N SER A 98 2.86 -16.72 19.91
CA SER A 98 4.10 -17.24 20.49
C SER A 98 5.33 -16.36 20.23
N LEU A 99 5.27 -15.45 19.25
CA LEU A 99 6.38 -14.58 18.90
C LEU A 99 6.38 -13.35 19.81
N ASN A 100 7.36 -13.26 20.70
CA ASN A 100 7.57 -12.09 21.54
C ASN A 100 8.69 -11.20 20.96
N THR A 101 8.37 -10.40 19.95
CA THR A 101 9.35 -9.53 19.29
C THR A 101 8.72 -8.26 18.74
N SER A 102 9.42 -7.14 18.92
CA SER A 102 9.06 -5.84 18.33
C SER A 102 9.45 -5.71 16.85
N ARG A 103 10.17 -6.69 16.29
CA ARG A 103 10.61 -6.67 14.88
C ARG A 103 9.48 -6.88 13.89
N ILE A 104 8.38 -7.51 14.33
CA ILE A 104 7.17 -7.71 13.52
C ILE A 104 6.21 -6.57 13.80
N LYS A 105 5.90 -5.76 12.80
CA LYS A 105 4.84 -4.75 12.85
C LYS A 105 3.63 -5.27 12.08
N ILE A 106 2.42 -4.94 12.52
CA ILE A 106 1.19 -5.45 11.89
C ILE A 106 0.27 -4.31 11.52
N THR A 107 -0.14 -4.25 10.26
CA THR A 107 -1.20 -3.39 9.77
C THR A 107 -2.44 -4.22 9.50
N PHE A 108 -3.49 -4.00 10.29
CA PHE A 108 -4.81 -4.61 10.11
C PHE A 108 -5.65 -3.73 9.20
N ASN A 109 -6.07 -4.24 8.04
CA ASN A 109 -7.08 -3.61 7.22
C ASN A 109 -8.48 -3.90 7.81
N ILE A 110 -9.09 -2.87 8.40
CA ILE A 110 -10.43 -2.97 9.01
C ILE A 110 -11.53 -2.43 8.10
N SER A 111 -11.22 -2.05 6.85
CA SER A 111 -12.20 -1.71 5.81
C SER A 111 -12.74 -2.93 5.05
N THR A 112 -12.60 -4.13 5.62
CA THR A 112 -12.96 -5.39 4.95
C THR A 112 -14.45 -5.70 5.13
N PRO A 113 -15.12 -6.32 4.14
CA PRO A 113 -16.52 -6.71 4.26
C PRO A 113 -16.80 -7.55 5.51
N GLY A 114 -15.90 -8.49 5.82
CA GLY A 114 -16.00 -9.35 7.01
C GLY A 114 -15.99 -8.56 8.31
N PHE A 115 -15.06 -7.61 8.47
CA PHE A 115 -15.01 -6.76 9.67
C PHE A 115 -16.26 -5.89 9.80
N ILE A 116 -16.73 -5.30 8.70
CA ILE A 116 -17.86 -4.38 8.71
C ILE A 116 -19.18 -5.11 9.00
N SER A 117 -19.45 -6.20 8.28
CA SER A 117 -20.78 -6.81 8.23
C SER A 117 -20.96 -8.03 9.13
N ASN A 118 -19.89 -8.66 9.62
CA ASN A 118 -19.99 -9.90 10.40
C ASN A 118 -19.41 -9.72 11.82
N PRO A 119 -20.27 -9.65 12.86
CA PRO A 119 -19.83 -9.48 14.25
C PRO A 119 -18.83 -10.54 14.71
N LYS A 120 -19.02 -11.82 14.34
CA LYS A 120 -18.09 -12.89 14.74
C LYS A 120 -16.70 -12.71 14.18
N ILE A 121 -16.59 -12.29 12.91
CA ILE A 121 -15.31 -11.99 12.28
C ILE A 121 -14.68 -10.76 12.94
N ARG A 122 -15.48 -9.72 13.14
CA ARG A 122 -15.04 -8.49 13.78
C ARG A 122 -14.47 -8.72 15.17
N ASP A 123 -15.19 -9.46 16.02
CA ASP A 123 -14.77 -9.76 17.39
C ASP A 123 -13.47 -10.57 17.39
N ALA A 124 -13.32 -11.54 16.47
CA ALA A 124 -12.07 -12.29 16.32
C ALA A 124 -10.89 -11.41 15.88
N VAL A 125 -11.12 -10.48 14.95
CA VAL A 125 -10.10 -9.52 14.50
C VAL A 125 -9.71 -8.56 15.64
N LEU A 126 -10.69 -8.02 16.37
CA LEU A 126 -10.44 -7.15 17.53
C LEU A 126 -9.68 -7.87 18.64
N ALA A 127 -10.05 -9.11 18.97
CA ALA A 127 -9.33 -9.92 19.95
C ALA A 127 -7.86 -10.16 19.54
N ASN A 128 -7.59 -10.35 18.24
CA ASN A 128 -6.22 -10.42 17.74
C ASN A 128 -5.50 -9.08 17.91
N ILE A 129 -6.12 -7.95 17.54
CA ILE A 129 -5.53 -6.61 17.70
C ILE A 129 -5.19 -6.34 19.17
N GLU A 130 -6.10 -6.64 20.10
CA GLU A 130 -5.89 -6.46 21.55
C GLU A 130 -4.71 -7.27 22.08
N GLU A 131 -4.53 -8.49 21.58
CA GLU A 131 -3.41 -9.36 21.94
C GLU A 131 -2.05 -8.84 21.42
N PHE A 132 -2.02 -8.22 20.23
CA PHE A 132 -0.78 -7.76 19.59
C PHE A 132 -0.39 -6.32 19.93
N ALA A 133 -1.35 -5.43 20.17
CA ALA A 133 -1.12 -4.01 20.47
C ALA A 133 -0.15 -3.74 21.64
N PRO A 134 -0.08 -4.56 22.72
CA PRO A 134 0.93 -4.36 23.77
C PRO A 134 2.31 -4.94 23.42
N LYS A 135 2.42 -5.86 22.45
CA LYS A 135 3.66 -6.58 22.12
C LYS A 135 4.44 -5.92 20.99
N THR A 136 3.75 -5.21 20.10
CA THR A 136 4.36 -4.60 18.93
C THR A 136 3.56 -3.41 18.38
N GLU A 137 4.12 -2.73 17.38
CA GLU A 137 3.45 -1.70 16.63
C GLU A 137 2.29 -2.29 15.80
N VAL A 138 1.07 -1.91 16.18
CA VAL A 138 -0.16 -2.25 15.47
C VAL A 138 -0.75 -0.99 14.83
N THR A 139 -1.09 -1.08 13.55
CA THR A 139 -1.76 -0.01 12.80
C THR A 139 -3.12 -0.51 12.31
N LEU A 140 -4.18 0.25 12.58
CA LEU A 140 -5.50 0.03 12.00
C LEU A 140 -5.62 0.84 10.72
N ALA A 141 -5.73 0.17 9.59
CA ALA A 141 -5.84 0.81 8.28
C ALA A 141 -7.29 0.79 7.79
N ILE A 142 -7.78 1.95 7.38
CA ILE A 142 -8.97 2.12 6.56
C ILE A 142 -8.52 2.55 5.18
N THR A 143 -9.13 1.98 4.14
CA THR A 143 -8.99 2.47 2.77
C THR A 143 -10.34 2.97 2.28
N ASP A 144 -10.39 4.23 1.89
CA ASP A 144 -11.60 4.93 1.44
C ASP A 144 -11.22 6.05 0.47
N VAL A 145 -12.20 6.58 -0.25
CA VAL A 145 -12.10 7.78 -1.08
C VAL A 145 -12.43 9.05 -0.29
N PHE A 146 -13.02 8.91 0.89
CA PHE A 146 -13.39 10.01 1.80
C PHE A 146 -14.29 11.08 1.18
N GLN A 147 -15.19 10.68 0.28
CA GLN A 147 -16.28 11.57 -0.18
C GLN A 147 -17.30 11.84 0.94
N SER A 148 -17.30 11.01 1.98
CA SER A 148 -18.06 11.19 3.22
C SER A 148 -17.24 10.63 4.38
N GLN A 149 -17.31 11.28 5.54
CA GLN A 149 -16.75 10.77 6.79
C GLN A 149 -17.45 9.52 7.35
N THR A 150 -18.69 9.25 6.93
CA THR A 150 -19.58 8.26 7.56
C THR A 150 -19.03 6.83 7.50
N PHE A 151 -18.42 6.45 6.38
CA PHE A 151 -17.88 5.10 6.21
C PHE A 151 -16.73 4.84 7.20
N ALA A 152 -15.73 5.71 7.24
CA ALA A 152 -14.62 5.60 8.18
C ALA A 152 -15.07 5.68 9.65
N GLN A 153 -15.99 6.61 9.98
CA GLN A 153 -16.56 6.73 11.32
C GLN A 153 -17.30 5.47 11.74
N SER A 154 -18.11 4.88 10.85
CA SER A 154 -18.83 3.64 11.14
C SER A 154 -17.89 2.47 11.46
N ILE A 155 -16.77 2.35 10.74
CA ILE A 155 -15.76 1.32 10.99
C ILE A 155 -15.10 1.54 12.35
N PHE A 156 -14.64 2.77 12.63
CA PHE A 156 -13.99 3.07 13.90
C PHE A 156 -14.92 3.00 15.10
N SER A 157 -16.24 3.17 14.91
CA SER A 157 -17.22 3.01 15.99
C SER A 157 -17.21 1.61 16.63
N HIS A 158 -16.70 0.61 15.91
CA HIS A 158 -16.56 -0.74 16.43
C HIS A 158 -15.27 -0.99 17.24
N VAL A 159 -14.30 -0.09 17.15
CA VAL A 159 -13.05 -0.18 17.91
C VAL A 159 -13.25 0.56 19.22
N ASN A 160 -13.09 -0.08 20.37
CA ASN A 160 -13.26 0.61 21.65
C ASN A 160 -12.14 1.65 21.91
N ASP A 161 -12.45 2.69 22.69
CA ASP A 161 -11.55 3.83 22.92
C ASP A 161 -10.26 3.43 23.65
N SER A 162 -10.31 2.40 24.51
CA SER A 162 -9.12 1.87 25.21
C SER A 162 -8.14 1.22 24.25
N LEU A 163 -8.65 0.50 23.25
CA LEU A 163 -7.86 -0.11 22.19
C LEU A 163 -7.34 0.94 21.20
N LEU A 164 -8.16 1.93 20.85
CA LEU A 164 -7.78 3.00 19.93
C LEU A 164 -6.50 3.71 20.40
N LYS A 165 -6.39 4.03 21.69
CA LYS A 165 -5.20 4.65 22.31
C LYS A 165 -3.92 3.79 22.26
N LYS A 166 -4.03 2.50 21.97
CA LYS A 166 -2.91 1.54 21.95
C LYS A 166 -2.35 1.31 20.54
N VAL A 167 -3.03 1.79 19.51
CA VAL A 167 -2.71 1.53 18.10
C VAL A 167 -2.46 2.81 17.33
N TYR A 168 -1.86 2.70 16.14
CA TYR A 168 -1.82 3.78 15.15
C TYR A 168 -3.06 3.70 14.26
N ALA A 169 -3.55 4.84 13.77
CA ALA A 169 -4.61 4.88 12.77
C ALA A 169 -4.03 5.28 11.41
N ARG A 170 -4.27 4.47 10.37
CA ARG A 170 -3.90 4.79 8.99
C ARG A 170 -5.14 5.08 8.16
N LEU A 171 -5.28 6.33 7.74
CA LEU A 171 -6.31 6.76 6.79
C LEU A 171 -5.72 6.72 5.38
N GLY A 172 -6.01 5.66 4.64
CA GLY A 172 -5.51 5.43 3.29
C GLY A 172 -6.49 5.93 2.24
N PHE A 173 -6.08 6.90 1.43
CA PHE A 173 -6.87 7.32 0.27
C PHE A 173 -6.76 6.29 -0.85
N ALA A 174 -7.88 5.80 -1.37
CA ALA A 174 -7.93 4.75 -2.39
C ALA A 174 -7.29 5.23 -3.71
N SER A 175 -6.09 4.75 -4.01
CA SER A 175 -5.43 4.99 -5.29
C SER A 175 -6.08 4.14 -6.39
N PRO A 176 -6.30 4.69 -7.60
CA PRO A 176 -6.78 3.92 -8.73
C PRO A 176 -5.65 3.06 -9.33
N ILE A 177 -6.02 2.09 -10.16
CA ILE A 177 -5.08 1.32 -10.97
C ILE A 177 -4.98 1.98 -12.35
N ALA A 178 -3.77 2.08 -12.91
CA ALA A 178 -3.56 2.66 -14.23
C ALA A 178 -4.28 1.84 -15.30
N GLY A 179 -5.08 2.51 -16.12
CA GLY A 179 -5.96 1.90 -17.12
C GLY A 179 -7.42 1.82 -16.68
N GLU A 180 -7.71 1.94 -15.39
CA GLU A 180 -9.06 1.92 -14.82
C GLU A 180 -9.65 3.33 -14.65
N ALA A 181 -10.89 3.42 -14.19
CA ALA A 181 -11.49 4.69 -13.80
C ALA A 181 -10.89 5.21 -12.47
N ASN A 182 -10.75 6.53 -12.36
CA ASN A 182 -10.51 7.16 -11.07
C ASN A 182 -11.78 7.13 -10.23
N TYR A 183 -11.66 6.91 -8.92
CA TYR A 183 -12.80 6.94 -8.01
C TYR A 183 -13.35 8.35 -7.78
N VAL A 184 -12.48 9.36 -7.88
CA VAL A 184 -12.81 10.78 -7.72
C VAL A 184 -12.02 11.61 -8.74
N THR A 185 -12.37 12.87 -8.88
CA THR A 185 -11.69 13.86 -9.73
C THR A 185 -10.95 14.90 -8.87
N LEU A 186 -10.21 15.80 -9.52
CA LEU A 186 -9.58 16.93 -8.82
C LEU A 186 -10.60 17.89 -8.21
N ASP A 187 -11.85 17.90 -8.70
CA ASP A 187 -12.89 18.80 -8.19
C ASP A 187 -13.47 18.29 -6.87
N ASP A 188 -13.37 16.98 -6.61
CA ASP A 188 -13.79 16.36 -5.36
C ASP A 188 -12.76 16.54 -4.23
N PHE A 189 -11.52 16.91 -4.56
CA PHE A 189 -10.40 16.94 -3.62
C PHE A 189 -10.62 17.82 -2.37
N PRO A 190 -11.21 19.03 -2.47
CA PRO A 190 -11.55 19.83 -1.28
C PRO A 190 -12.50 19.10 -0.32
N ASN A 191 -13.54 18.45 -0.83
CA ASN A 191 -14.47 17.67 -0.02
C ASN A 191 -13.78 16.44 0.61
N VAL A 192 -12.86 15.81 -0.13
CA VAL A 192 -12.02 14.72 0.42
C VAL A 192 -11.17 15.21 1.59
N GLY A 193 -10.54 16.39 1.47
CA GLY A 193 -9.71 16.94 2.54
C GLY A 193 -10.48 17.33 3.80
N GLU A 194 -11.65 17.95 3.63
CA GLU A 194 -12.56 18.29 4.72
C GLU A 194 -12.97 17.04 5.52
N ASN A 195 -13.48 16.00 4.82
CA ASN A 195 -13.90 14.76 5.44
C ASN A 195 -12.73 14.02 6.12
N PHE A 196 -11.54 14.03 5.51
CA PHE A 196 -10.33 13.44 6.10
C PHE A 196 -9.97 14.08 7.45
N CYS A 197 -10.00 15.42 7.52
CA CYS A 197 -9.73 16.15 8.77
C CYS A 197 -10.85 15.95 9.81
N ALA A 198 -12.09 15.83 9.37
CA ALA A 198 -13.23 15.56 10.24
C ALA A 198 -13.15 14.16 10.89
N ILE A 199 -12.64 13.16 10.18
CA ILE A 199 -12.38 11.82 10.74
C ILE A 199 -11.32 11.88 11.83
N ILE A 200 -10.20 12.60 11.62
CA ILE A 200 -9.17 12.79 12.65
C ILE A 200 -9.77 13.47 13.89
N THR A 201 -10.55 14.53 13.68
CA THR A 201 -11.22 15.26 14.76
C THR A 201 -12.15 14.35 15.58
N ASP A 202 -12.88 13.44 14.93
CA ASP A 202 -13.72 12.45 15.62
C ASP A 202 -12.90 11.48 16.48
N LEU A 203 -11.78 10.98 15.93
CA LEU A 203 -10.88 10.08 16.65
C LEU A 203 -10.22 10.75 17.87
N ASP A 204 -9.84 12.03 17.76
CA ASP A 204 -9.27 12.77 18.89
C ASP A 204 -10.28 12.95 20.03
N ARG A 205 -11.56 13.20 19.71
CA ARG A 205 -12.63 13.32 20.73
C ARG A 205 -12.85 12.04 21.53
N ARG A 206 -12.59 10.88 20.92
CA ARG A 206 -12.69 9.56 21.56
C ARG A 206 -11.46 9.20 22.39
N GLY A 207 -10.43 10.04 22.32
CA GLY A 207 -9.11 9.77 22.86
C GLY A 207 -8.19 9.31 21.73
N PRO A 208 -7.18 10.13 21.38
CA PRO A 208 -6.43 9.96 20.14
C PRO A 208 -5.69 8.60 20.10
N PRO A 209 -5.55 8.01 18.90
CA PRO A 209 -4.61 6.91 18.70
C PRO A 209 -3.18 7.34 19.02
N LYS A 210 -2.24 6.39 19.08
CA LYS A 210 -0.81 6.68 19.27
C LYS A 210 -0.22 7.63 18.23
N GLY A 211 -0.86 7.72 17.07
CA GLY A 211 -0.52 8.62 15.99
C GLY A 211 -1.27 8.27 14.73
N TYR A 212 -1.25 9.21 13.78
CA TYR A 212 -1.89 9.08 12.49
C TYR A 212 -0.87 8.75 11.41
N LYS A 213 -1.28 7.95 10.43
CA LYS A 213 -0.50 7.61 9.23
C LYS A 213 -1.35 7.84 7.99
N ALA A 214 -0.71 8.29 6.92
CA ALA A 214 -1.35 8.45 5.61
C ALA A 214 -0.56 7.70 4.54
N ASN A 215 -1.20 7.40 3.40
CA ASN A 215 -0.51 6.88 2.23
C ASN A 215 -0.03 8.00 1.30
N THR A 216 0.80 7.65 0.33
CA THR A 216 1.46 8.57 -0.62
C THR A 216 0.55 9.19 -1.67
N SER A 217 -0.78 9.13 -1.48
CA SER A 217 -1.75 9.65 -2.44
C SER A 217 -2.40 10.95 -1.99
N LEU A 218 -2.14 11.42 -0.77
CA LEU A 218 -2.62 12.71 -0.30
C LEU A 218 -1.78 13.84 -0.90
N THR A 219 -2.44 14.83 -1.49
CA THR A 219 -1.80 15.99 -2.11
C THR A 219 -2.23 17.29 -1.45
N PRO A 220 -1.36 18.32 -1.38
CA PRO A 220 -1.70 19.61 -0.80
C PRO A 220 -2.97 20.27 -1.33
N CYS A 221 -3.33 20.04 -2.60
CA CYS A 221 -4.55 20.59 -3.20
C CYS A 221 -5.86 19.91 -2.76
N MET A 222 -5.78 18.85 -1.95
CA MET A 222 -6.95 18.31 -1.24
C MET A 222 -7.36 19.17 -0.05
N PHE A 223 -6.42 19.94 0.50
CA PHE A 223 -6.60 20.61 1.78
C PHE A 223 -6.49 22.12 1.60
N ASN A 224 -7.32 22.89 2.29
CA ASN A 224 -7.11 24.34 2.43
C ASN A 224 -5.95 24.63 3.41
N GLU A 225 -5.62 25.91 3.60
CA GLU A 225 -4.49 26.29 4.46
C GLU A 225 -4.66 25.86 5.92
N LYS A 226 -5.85 26.03 6.48
CA LYS A 226 -6.16 25.65 7.87
C LYS A 226 -6.08 24.13 8.05
N GLU A 227 -6.57 23.37 7.07
CA GLU A 227 -6.51 21.91 7.06
C GLU A 227 -5.07 21.39 6.96
N ARG A 228 -4.21 22.03 6.14
CA ARG A 228 -2.79 21.65 6.08
C ARG A 228 -2.07 21.90 7.40
N GLN A 229 -2.33 23.04 8.05
CA GLN A 229 -1.81 23.33 9.39
C GLN A 229 -2.34 22.32 10.42
N PHE A 230 -3.63 21.98 10.33
CA PHE A 230 -4.23 20.93 11.15
C PHE A 230 -3.48 19.60 10.98
N LEU A 231 -3.24 19.15 9.76
CA LEU A 231 -2.50 17.91 9.51
C LEU A 231 -1.06 17.94 10.03
N GLU A 232 -0.36 19.07 9.88
CA GLU A 232 0.99 19.25 10.41
C GLU A 232 1.02 19.13 11.94
N ASN A 233 0.05 19.73 12.63
CA ASN A 233 -0.11 19.61 14.09
C ASN A 233 -0.40 18.16 14.56
N HIS A 234 -0.92 17.32 13.69
CA HIS A 234 -1.17 15.88 13.96
C HIS A 234 -0.05 14.98 13.40
N GLU A 235 1.06 15.58 12.96
CA GLU A 235 2.20 14.89 12.34
C GLU A 235 1.79 14.04 11.10
N VAL A 236 0.68 14.39 10.46
CA VAL A 236 0.21 13.73 9.24
C VAL A 236 0.94 14.33 8.05
N ARG A 237 1.95 13.60 7.58
CA ARG A 237 2.75 14.01 6.43
C ARG A 237 1.97 13.87 5.12
N LEU A 238 1.84 15.00 4.41
CA LEU A 238 1.40 15.01 3.01
C LEU A 238 2.55 14.51 2.13
N HIS A 239 2.44 13.27 1.70
CA HIS A 239 3.40 12.64 0.81
C HIS A 239 3.00 12.88 -0.65
N SER A 240 3.35 14.06 -1.16
CA SER A 240 3.02 14.49 -2.52
C SER A 240 4.01 14.04 -3.60
N ASP A 241 4.97 13.20 -3.22
CA ASP A 241 5.97 12.65 -4.12
C ASP A 241 5.80 11.14 -4.27
N CYS A 242 5.79 10.69 -5.53
CA CYS A 242 5.84 9.28 -5.86
C CYS A 242 7.22 8.70 -5.46
N HIS A 243 7.39 8.26 -4.22
CA HIS A 243 8.45 7.38 -3.72
C HIS A 243 9.94 7.73 -3.96
N LEU A 244 10.34 8.91 -4.44
CA LEU A 244 11.75 9.14 -4.78
C LEU A 244 12.69 9.29 -3.59
N GLU A 245 12.26 9.99 -2.54
CA GLU A 245 13.23 10.48 -1.55
C GLU A 245 12.96 9.99 -0.13
N ILE A 246 11.80 9.36 0.12
CA ILE A 246 11.28 9.23 1.48
C ILE A 246 11.03 7.78 1.90
N ASN A 247 10.93 6.85 0.95
CA ASN A 247 10.62 5.47 1.27
C ASN A 247 11.61 4.56 0.54
N ASP A 248 12.49 3.97 1.32
CA ASP A 248 13.34 2.84 0.99
C ASP A 248 12.63 1.61 0.36
N ARG A 249 11.35 1.71 0.00
CA ARG A 249 10.51 0.67 -0.61
C ARG A 249 10.79 0.60 -2.11
N TRP A 250 11.57 -0.40 -2.52
CA TRP A 250 12.09 -0.48 -3.89
C TRP A 250 11.00 -0.85 -4.89
N PHE A 251 10.34 -1.98 -4.72
CA PHE A 251 9.25 -2.46 -5.58
C PHE A 251 8.56 -3.66 -4.91
N THR A 252 7.60 -4.22 -5.62
CA THR A 252 6.82 -5.38 -5.21
C THR A 252 7.20 -6.61 -6.03
N ILE A 253 7.31 -7.76 -5.37
CA ILE A 253 7.60 -9.07 -5.96
C ILE A 253 6.36 -9.97 -5.76
N THR A 254 5.88 -10.56 -6.85
CA THR A 254 4.69 -11.42 -6.88
C THR A 254 5.00 -12.86 -6.47
N SER A 255 3.94 -13.65 -6.31
CA SER A 255 3.97 -15.08 -5.99
C SER A 255 4.74 -15.93 -7.02
N ASP A 256 4.94 -15.44 -8.25
CA ASP A 256 5.73 -16.07 -9.32
C ASP A 256 7.02 -15.34 -9.69
N LEU A 257 7.53 -14.53 -8.75
CA LEU A 257 8.77 -13.77 -8.89
C LEU A 257 8.72 -12.67 -9.96
N SER A 258 7.56 -12.38 -10.54
CA SER A 258 7.38 -11.15 -11.33
C SER A 258 7.50 -9.93 -10.43
N THR A 259 7.84 -8.78 -10.99
CA THR A 259 7.99 -7.53 -10.24
C THR A 259 7.12 -6.43 -10.81
N PHE A 260 6.72 -5.48 -9.98
CA PHE A 260 6.12 -4.21 -10.39
C PHE A 260 6.41 -3.13 -9.35
N LYS A 261 6.42 -1.86 -9.75
CA LYS A 261 6.84 -0.77 -8.85
C LYS A 261 5.89 -0.54 -7.67
N CYS A 262 4.60 -0.42 -7.93
CA CYS A 262 3.56 -0.26 -6.91
C CYS A 262 2.20 -0.69 -7.46
N TYR A 263 1.24 -1.00 -6.58
CA TYR A 263 -0.07 -1.50 -6.99
C TYR A 263 -0.83 -0.62 -7.98
N PRO A 264 -0.86 0.73 -7.83
CA PRO A 264 -1.45 1.60 -8.85
C PRO A 264 -0.87 1.43 -10.25
N LEU A 265 0.40 0.99 -10.37
CA LEU A 265 1.09 0.75 -11.63
C LEU A 265 1.31 -0.76 -11.89
N SER A 266 0.59 -1.67 -11.23
CA SER A 266 0.88 -3.10 -11.34
C SER A 266 0.58 -3.70 -12.72
N MET A 267 -0.34 -3.08 -13.47
CA MET A 267 -0.70 -3.44 -14.84
C MET A 267 0.17 -2.75 -15.91
N ARG A 268 1.25 -2.08 -15.49
CA ARG A 268 2.20 -1.41 -16.37
C ARG A 268 3.42 -2.29 -16.58
N GLU A 269 4.62 -1.73 -16.51
CA GLU A 269 5.85 -2.46 -16.79
C GLU A 269 6.16 -3.42 -15.66
N ARG A 270 6.36 -4.70 -16.02
CA ARG A 270 6.68 -5.77 -15.09
C ARG A 270 8.04 -6.35 -15.39
N GLY A 271 8.77 -6.67 -14.34
CA GLY A 271 10.04 -7.38 -14.41
C GLY A 271 9.88 -8.80 -13.93
N LYS A 272 11.00 -9.51 -13.82
CA LYS A 272 11.07 -10.82 -13.18
C LYS A 272 12.40 -10.96 -12.44
N ILE A 273 12.36 -11.58 -11.27
CA ILE A 273 13.57 -12.00 -10.57
C ILE A 273 14.04 -13.32 -11.18
N THR A 274 15.29 -13.34 -11.62
CA THR A 274 16.00 -14.56 -12.00
C THR A 274 17.34 -14.64 -11.28
N LYS A 275 18.04 -15.76 -11.39
CA LYS A 275 19.36 -15.95 -10.77
C LYS A 275 20.42 -14.98 -11.27
N SER A 276 20.24 -14.42 -12.47
CA SER A 276 21.17 -13.48 -13.10
C SER A 276 20.77 -12.01 -12.95
N ASN A 277 19.59 -11.71 -12.41
CA ASN A 277 19.18 -10.32 -12.23
C ASN A 277 19.88 -9.69 -11.03
N ASP A 278 20.32 -8.44 -11.23
CA ASP A 278 20.77 -7.58 -10.15
C ASP A 278 19.59 -6.77 -9.58
N LEU A 279 19.35 -6.85 -8.27
CA LEU A 279 18.17 -6.26 -7.64
C LEU A 279 18.18 -4.71 -7.71
N PRO A 280 19.32 -4.03 -7.48
CA PRO A 280 19.51 -2.62 -7.82
C PRO A 280 19.15 -2.26 -9.26
N ALA A 281 19.56 -3.05 -10.26
CA ALA A 281 19.20 -2.76 -11.66
C ALA A 281 17.68 -2.75 -11.88
N ILE A 282 16.93 -3.66 -11.25
CA ILE A 282 15.46 -3.66 -11.29
C ILE A 282 14.89 -2.40 -10.62
N ARG A 283 15.43 -2.03 -9.45
CA ARG A 283 15.05 -0.81 -8.73
C ARG A 283 15.27 0.42 -9.61
N ASP A 284 16.42 0.54 -10.24
CA ASP A 284 16.83 1.71 -11.02
C ASP A 284 16.01 1.83 -12.31
N ALA A 285 15.74 0.70 -12.99
CA ALA A 285 14.82 0.68 -14.11
C ALA A 285 13.43 1.21 -13.74
N TYR A 286 12.88 0.82 -12.58
CA TYR A 286 11.62 1.40 -12.10
C TYR A 286 11.71 2.88 -11.73
N THR A 287 12.83 3.32 -11.16
CA THR A 287 13.06 4.74 -10.85
C THR A 287 13.04 5.58 -12.12
N VAL A 288 13.75 5.15 -13.18
CA VAL A 288 13.76 5.83 -14.49
C VAL A 288 12.34 5.90 -15.07
N LEU A 289 11.58 4.80 -15.02
CA LEU A 289 10.19 4.79 -15.49
C LEU A 289 9.30 5.77 -14.71
N GLN A 290 9.45 5.84 -13.38
CA GLN A 290 8.70 6.79 -12.58
C GLN A 290 9.01 8.25 -12.94
N GLU A 291 10.28 8.58 -13.22
CA GLU A 291 10.68 9.92 -13.65
C GLU A 291 10.13 10.28 -15.01
N LYS A 292 10.18 9.33 -15.94
CA LYS A 292 9.51 9.45 -17.24
C LYS A 292 8.03 9.78 -17.05
N TYR A 293 7.29 8.99 -16.27
CA TYR A 293 5.86 9.24 -16.02
C TYR A 293 5.58 10.55 -15.30
N ARG A 294 6.44 10.97 -14.37
CA ARG A 294 6.32 12.28 -13.73
C ARG A 294 6.40 13.41 -14.73
N SER A 295 7.32 13.34 -15.68
CA SER A 295 7.52 14.35 -16.72
C SER A 295 6.41 14.35 -17.79
N GLU A 296 5.94 13.17 -18.18
CA GLU A 296 4.96 13.02 -19.26
C GLU A 296 3.51 13.20 -18.80
N TRP A 297 3.14 12.67 -17.63
CA TRP A 297 1.73 12.58 -17.22
C TRP A 297 1.27 13.80 -16.42
N VAL A 298 1.66 15.01 -16.80
CA VAL A 298 1.36 16.23 -16.03
C VAL A 298 -0.06 16.72 -16.30
N LEU A 299 -0.89 16.77 -15.26
CA LEU A 299 -2.26 17.29 -15.38
C LEU A 299 -2.24 18.81 -15.65
N PRO A 300 -3.14 19.33 -16.49
CA PRO A 300 -3.20 20.77 -16.79
C PRO A 300 -3.31 21.65 -15.54
N LYS A 301 -4.17 21.28 -14.58
CA LYS A 301 -4.33 22.00 -13.30
C LYS A 301 -3.04 22.00 -12.46
N CYS A 302 -2.20 20.98 -12.57
CA CYS A 302 -0.93 20.92 -11.85
C CYS A 302 0.10 21.93 -12.40
N LYS A 303 0.09 22.22 -13.71
CA LYS A 303 1.06 23.14 -14.33
C LYS A 303 1.00 24.57 -13.77
N THR A 304 -0.17 24.98 -13.28
CA THR A 304 -0.41 26.30 -12.67
C THR A 304 -0.55 26.23 -11.15
N CYS A 305 -0.35 25.06 -10.54
CA CYS A 305 -0.50 24.86 -9.10
C CYS A 305 0.75 25.38 -8.37
N PRO A 306 0.62 26.20 -7.31
CA PRO A 306 1.77 26.75 -6.57
C PRO A 306 2.61 25.67 -5.87
N PHE A 307 2.01 24.52 -5.57
CA PHE A 307 2.70 23.38 -4.96
C PHE A 307 3.43 22.52 -5.99
N TYR A 308 3.17 22.66 -7.29
CA TYR A 308 3.73 21.75 -8.28
C TYR A 308 5.26 21.85 -8.35
N GLY A 309 5.92 20.69 -8.39
CA GLY A 309 7.39 20.59 -8.45
C GLY A 309 7.90 19.31 -7.80
N ILE A 310 9.22 19.26 -7.57
CA ILE A 310 9.91 18.16 -6.89
C ILE A 310 10.67 18.73 -5.68
N GLY A 311 10.77 17.94 -4.61
CA GLY A 311 11.55 18.28 -3.42
C GLY A 311 10.71 18.81 -2.27
N LYS A 312 11.39 19.28 -1.21
CA LYS A 312 10.75 19.64 0.07
C LYS A 312 9.67 20.72 -0.13
N GLY A 313 8.44 20.40 0.32
CA GLY A 313 7.29 21.31 0.23
C GLY A 313 6.67 21.40 -1.17
N LYS A 314 7.13 20.61 -2.13
CA LYS A 314 6.56 20.50 -3.48
C LYS A 314 5.75 19.23 -3.64
N CYS A 315 4.97 19.21 -4.71
CA CYS A 315 4.04 18.17 -5.07
C CYS A 315 4.23 17.79 -6.52
N SER A 316 4.60 16.53 -6.77
CA SER A 316 4.68 15.98 -8.13
C SER A 316 3.30 15.78 -8.79
N GLY A 317 2.21 16.06 -8.06
CA GLY A 317 0.83 15.80 -8.45
C GLY A 317 0.25 14.59 -7.71
N PRO A 318 -1.02 14.23 -7.96
CA PRO A 318 -1.62 13.02 -7.41
C PRO A 318 -0.93 11.76 -7.95
N CYS A 319 -1.33 10.59 -7.45
CA CYS A 319 -0.84 9.29 -7.88
C CYS A 319 -0.64 9.20 -9.41
N LEU A 320 0.48 8.62 -9.87
CA LEU A 320 0.77 8.48 -11.31
C LEU A 320 -0.36 7.76 -12.07
N ALA A 321 -0.96 6.73 -11.48
CA ALA A 321 -2.12 6.05 -12.05
C ALA A 321 -3.33 6.99 -12.21
N PHE A 322 -3.60 7.81 -11.18
CA PHE A 322 -4.67 8.82 -11.24
C PHE A 322 -4.44 9.79 -12.40
N ARG A 323 -3.21 10.28 -12.54
CA ARG A 323 -2.80 11.22 -13.59
C ARG A 323 -2.95 10.58 -14.98
N TYR A 324 -2.48 9.35 -15.14
CA TYR A 324 -2.60 8.58 -16.37
C TYR A 324 -4.07 8.41 -16.79
N ASN A 325 -4.92 7.96 -15.88
CA ASN A 325 -6.34 7.74 -16.13
C ASN A 325 -7.06 9.04 -16.51
N ALA A 326 -6.80 10.14 -15.78
CA ALA A 326 -7.38 11.45 -16.07
C ALA A 326 -6.94 11.99 -17.44
N LEU A 327 -5.67 11.83 -17.81
CA LEU A 327 -5.17 12.26 -19.13
C LEU A 327 -5.72 11.40 -20.27
N LYS A 328 -5.89 10.09 -20.05
CA LYS A 328 -6.55 9.19 -21.01
C LYS A 328 -8.00 9.62 -21.24
N GLN A 329 -8.74 9.95 -20.19
CA GLN A 329 -10.11 10.47 -20.29
C GLN A 329 -10.17 11.80 -21.06
N MET A 330 -9.16 12.66 -20.92
CA MET A 330 -9.02 13.92 -21.67
C MET A 330 -8.54 13.71 -23.12
N LYS A 331 -8.29 12.47 -23.57
CA LYS A 331 -7.66 12.14 -24.87
C LYS A 331 -6.29 12.81 -25.08
N LYS A 332 -5.53 13.04 -24.01
CA LYS A 332 -4.22 13.71 -24.03
C LYS A 332 -3.02 12.74 -24.06
N ILE A 333 -3.28 11.45 -23.92
CA ILE A 333 -2.31 10.35 -24.06
C ILE A 333 -2.98 9.30 -24.95
N PRO A 334 -2.24 8.58 -25.83
CA PRO A 334 -2.81 7.49 -26.62
C PRO A 334 -3.57 6.49 -25.75
N ILE A 335 -4.74 6.06 -26.23
CA ILE A 335 -5.47 4.92 -25.66
C ILE A 335 -4.69 3.68 -26.07
N ALA A 336 -3.76 3.22 -25.25
CA ALA A 336 -3.23 1.87 -25.43
C ALA A 336 -4.39 0.88 -25.20
N ASN A 337 -4.54 -0.08 -26.11
CA ASN A 337 -5.56 -1.11 -26.06
C ASN A 337 -5.28 -2.02 -24.85
N GLU A 338 -6.31 -2.63 -24.27
CA GLU A 338 -6.16 -3.54 -23.12
C GLU A 338 -5.18 -4.71 -23.39
N GLY A 339 -4.88 -5.01 -24.66
CA GLY A 339 -3.85 -5.97 -25.10
C GLY A 339 -2.42 -5.43 -25.22
N ASP A 340 -2.20 -4.11 -25.25
CA ASP A 340 -0.88 -3.49 -25.45
C ASP A 340 -0.03 -3.50 -24.15
N PHE A 341 -0.66 -3.68 -22.98
CA PHE A 341 -0.01 -3.51 -21.68
C PHE A 341 0.74 -4.74 -21.17
N VAL A 342 0.62 -5.89 -21.84
CA VAL A 342 1.32 -7.13 -21.44
C VAL A 342 2.14 -7.74 -22.58
N LYS A 343 1.95 -7.34 -23.85
CA LYS A 343 2.55 -8.08 -24.97
C LYS A 343 3.62 -7.40 -25.82
N ASP A 344 3.74 -6.06 -25.87
CA ASP A 344 4.67 -5.45 -26.84
C ASP A 344 5.58 -4.32 -26.31
N ASN A 345 5.88 -4.28 -25.01
CA ASN A 345 7.07 -3.52 -24.57
C ASN A 345 7.95 -4.21 -23.51
N PRO A 346 8.36 -5.49 -23.71
CA PRO A 346 9.53 -6.01 -23.02
C PRO A 346 10.78 -5.18 -23.32
N SER A 347 10.82 -4.37 -24.39
CA SER A 347 12.02 -3.64 -24.79
C SER A 347 12.48 -2.57 -23.80
N LEU A 348 11.63 -1.65 -23.30
CA LEU A 348 12.17 -0.52 -22.52
C LEU A 348 12.65 -0.95 -21.12
N PHE A 349 11.89 -1.78 -20.41
CA PHE A 349 12.29 -2.22 -19.07
C PHE A 349 13.49 -3.18 -19.13
N LEU A 350 13.51 -4.13 -20.08
CA LEU A 350 14.69 -4.99 -20.27
C LEU A 350 15.89 -4.20 -20.81
N GLN A 351 15.71 -3.18 -21.64
CA GLN A 351 16.79 -2.29 -22.07
C GLN A 351 17.39 -1.53 -20.88
N LEU A 352 16.55 -0.99 -20.00
CA LEU A 352 16.98 -0.27 -18.81
C LEU A 352 17.60 -1.18 -17.74
N GLN A 353 17.25 -2.47 -17.71
CA GLN A 353 17.88 -3.45 -16.82
C GLN A 353 19.29 -3.86 -17.27
N ASN A 354 19.63 -3.69 -18.55
CA ASN A 354 20.90 -4.11 -19.14
C ASN A 354 21.87 -2.93 -19.38
N GLN A 355 21.50 -1.71 -18.95
CA GLN A 355 22.34 -0.51 -18.91
C GLN A 355 22.83 -0.28 -17.49
#